data_AF-A0A8M9PZC0-F1
#
_entry.id   AF-A0A8M9PZC0-F1
#
_cell.length_a   1.000
_cell.length_b   1.000
_cell.length_c   1.000
_cell.angle_alpha   90.00
_cell.angle_beta   90.00
_cell.angle_gamma   90.00
#
_symmetry.space_group_name_H-M   'P 1'
#
loop_
_entity.id
_entity.type
_entity.pdbx_description
1 polymer ?
#
loop_
_entity_poly.entity_id
_entity_poly.type
_entity_poly.pdbx_seq_one_letter_code
_entity_poly.pdbx_strand_id
1 'polypeptide(L)'
;MISNSFDGSTTDELRDVDKKFTYYHNLNISAHELKIGLEFTKVLHETLFKPLCFQSSPGYLVKRRNQVIRKVKPKVRLFQKGFRVSCLATGFYPRHINLTLLRDGQPVSDNEVTGGDLLPNGDGTYQMRKSLEIRAEEREKHKYTCSAKHLSLDNKLDVILDNVEKKTYNKFDPGEPYKSVIPSVLIVLALVLVLVTGVVIYKHKKRPAGGNLEDKK
;
A
#
# COMPACT_ATOMS: atom_id res chain seq x y z
N MET A 1 22.87 13.95 -0.93
CA MET A 1 21.93 13.01 -1.56
C MET A 1 22.04 11.70 -0.80
N ILE A 2 20.95 11.28 -0.15
CA ILE A 2 20.91 10.07 0.68
C ILE A 2 20.72 8.88 -0.26
N SER A 3 21.80 8.23 -0.67
CA SER A 3 21.74 7.02 -1.50
C SER A 3 21.84 5.78 -0.61
N ASN A 4 20.66 5.21 -0.32
CA ASN A 4 20.40 3.79 -0.07
C ASN A 4 21.39 3.02 0.82
N SER A 5 21.15 3.04 2.13
CA SER A 5 21.79 2.14 3.12
C SER A 5 21.37 0.66 3.02
N PHE A 6 21.10 0.14 1.82
CA PHE A 6 20.78 -1.29 1.64
C PHE A 6 21.99 -2.15 1.25
N ASP A 7 23.10 -1.55 0.84
CA ASP A 7 24.40 -2.22 0.87
C ASP A 7 24.99 -2.03 2.27
N GLY A 8 24.64 -2.95 3.16
CA GLY A 8 25.51 -3.20 4.30
C GLY A 8 26.82 -3.75 3.77
N SER A 9 27.76 -2.89 3.36
CA SER A 9 29.13 -3.33 3.11
C SER A 9 29.65 -3.85 4.46
N THR A 10 29.79 -5.16 4.59
CA THR A 10 30.70 -5.67 5.61
C THR A 10 32.09 -5.12 5.29
N THR A 11 32.87 -4.79 6.32
CA THR A 11 34.24 -4.25 6.15
C THR A 11 35.12 -5.17 5.31
N ASP A 12 34.77 -6.46 5.26
CA ASP A 12 35.34 -7.48 4.40
C ASP A 12 34.21 -8.32 3.78
N GLU A 13 34.22 -8.49 2.46
CA GLU A 13 33.36 -9.47 1.77
C GLU A 13 34.24 -10.59 1.20
N LEU A 14 34.15 -11.78 1.81
CA LEU A 14 34.67 -13.00 1.22
C LEU A 14 33.54 -13.68 0.43
N ARG A 15 33.65 -13.70 -0.90
CA ARG A 15 32.73 -14.41 -1.78
C ARG A 15 33.39 -15.66 -2.34
N ASP A 16 32.76 -16.81 -2.15
CA ASP A 16 33.10 -18.07 -2.82
C ASP A 16 32.07 -18.31 -3.93
N VAL A 17 32.50 -18.20 -5.18
CA VAL A 17 31.69 -18.55 -6.37
C VAL A 17 32.49 -19.60 -7.13
N ASP A 18 31.95 -20.81 -7.30
CA ASP A 18 32.59 -21.88 -8.07
C ASP A 18 34.05 -22.19 -7.65
N LYS A 19 34.34 -22.20 -6.34
CA LYS A 19 35.69 -22.39 -5.78
C LYS A 19 36.66 -21.22 -6.04
N LYS A 20 36.17 -20.11 -6.63
CA LYS A 20 36.92 -18.87 -6.80
C LYS A 20 36.59 -17.95 -5.64
N PHE A 21 37.55 -17.83 -4.73
CA PHE A 21 37.47 -16.88 -3.63
C PHE A 21 37.84 -15.49 -4.15
N THR A 22 36.95 -14.53 -3.93
CA THR A 22 37.23 -13.11 -4.11
C THR A 22 37.06 -12.42 -2.78
N TYR A 23 38.04 -11.60 -2.42
CA TYR A 23 38.11 -10.92 -1.14
C TYR A 23 38.35 -9.44 -1.40
N TYR A 24 37.39 -8.62 -0.97
CA TYR A 24 37.49 -7.17 -1.03
C TYR A 24 37.72 -6.64 0.38
N HIS A 25 38.81 -5.89 0.59
CA HIS A 25 39.10 -5.24 1.86
C HIS A 25 39.70 -3.85 1.67
N ASN A 26 39.60 -3.04 2.73
CA ASN A 26 40.21 -1.70 2.81
C ASN A 26 41.44 -1.66 3.72
N LEU A 27 41.96 -2.81 4.18
CA LEU A 27 43.09 -2.84 5.11
C LEU A 27 44.42 -2.69 4.36
N ASN A 28 45.43 -2.14 5.03
CA ASN A 28 46.80 -2.08 4.52
C ASN A 28 47.53 -3.38 4.88
N ILE A 29 47.14 -4.50 4.28
CA ILE A 29 47.73 -5.84 4.53
C ILE A 29 48.59 -6.25 3.32
N SER A 30 49.70 -6.94 3.55
CA SER A 30 50.51 -7.47 2.46
C SER A 30 49.75 -8.56 1.69
N ALA A 31 49.94 -8.63 0.36
CA ALA A 31 49.30 -9.66 -0.47
C ALA A 31 49.63 -11.10 0.00
N HIS A 32 50.78 -11.28 0.66
CA HIS A 32 51.21 -12.55 1.22
C HIS A 32 50.42 -12.94 2.47
N GLU A 33 50.28 -12.03 3.44
CA GLU A 33 49.47 -12.25 4.65
C GLU A 33 48.01 -12.50 4.30
N LEU A 34 47.49 -11.72 3.34
CA LEU A 34 46.14 -11.91 2.78
C LEU A 34 45.96 -13.33 2.25
N LYS A 35 46.93 -13.83 1.47
CA LYS A 35 46.90 -15.18 0.91
C LYS A 35 46.92 -16.25 1.99
N ILE A 36 47.76 -16.12 3.02
CA ILE A 36 47.79 -17.07 4.14
C ILE A 36 46.42 -17.11 4.85
N GLY A 37 45.87 -15.94 5.15
CA GLY A 37 44.56 -15.83 5.79
C GLY A 37 43.46 -16.51 4.98
N LEU A 38 43.42 -16.25 3.67
CA LEU A 38 42.46 -16.88 2.75
C LEU A 38 42.59 -18.40 2.69
N GLU A 39 43.80 -18.94 2.62
CA GLU A 39 44.03 -20.40 2.62
C GLU A 39 43.58 -21.02 3.95
N PHE A 40 43.89 -20.38 5.08
CA PHE A 40 43.43 -20.84 6.38
C PHE A 40 41.90 -20.83 6.49
N THR A 41 41.23 -19.74 6.07
CA THR A 41 39.76 -19.65 6.06
C THR A 41 39.14 -20.71 5.16
N LYS A 42 39.73 -20.97 3.99
CA LYS A 42 39.27 -22.00 3.06
C LYS A 42 39.38 -23.41 3.67
N VAL A 43 40.52 -23.73 4.29
CA VAL A 43 40.71 -25.01 4.99
C VAL A 43 39.70 -25.16 6.12
N LEU A 44 39.51 -24.12 6.93
CA LEU A 44 38.54 -24.12 8.03
C LEU A 44 37.11 -24.31 7.52
N HIS A 45 36.76 -23.66 6.41
CA HIS A 45 35.45 -23.79 5.78
C HIS A 45 35.23 -25.23 5.27
N GLU A 46 36.16 -25.80 4.52
CA GLU A 46 36.01 -27.14 3.94
C GLU A 46 36.09 -28.27 4.98
N THR A 47 36.98 -28.17 5.97
CA THR A 47 37.23 -29.27 6.92
C THR A 47 36.36 -29.23 8.16
N LEU A 48 35.92 -28.04 8.59
CA LEU A 48 35.16 -27.88 9.83
C LEU A 48 33.75 -27.34 9.55
N PHE A 49 33.61 -26.14 8.99
CA PHE A 49 32.29 -25.50 8.94
C PHE A 49 31.31 -26.22 8.00
N LYS A 50 31.74 -26.57 6.79
CA LYS A 50 30.91 -27.26 5.79
C LYS A 50 30.34 -28.59 6.30
N PRO A 51 31.13 -29.53 6.89
CA PRO A 51 30.57 -30.76 7.44
C PRO A 51 29.67 -30.51 8.66
N LEU A 52 30.03 -29.60 9.58
CA LEU A 52 29.18 -29.27 10.73
C LEU A 52 27.83 -28.67 10.30
N CYS A 53 27.83 -27.78 9.30
CA CYS A 53 26.61 -27.21 8.72
C CYS A 53 25.75 -28.29 8.05
N PHE A 54 26.36 -29.19 7.28
CA PHE A 54 25.64 -30.29 6.64
C PHE A 54 25.02 -31.23 7.67
N GLN A 55 25.72 -31.52 8.77
CA GLN A 55 25.23 -32.42 9.83
C GLN A 55 24.11 -31.80 10.69
N SER A 56 24.18 -30.50 10.96
CA SER A 56 23.21 -29.81 11.85
C SER A 56 21.93 -29.36 11.13
N SER A 57 22.00 -29.06 9.83
CA SER A 57 20.85 -28.56 9.06
C SER A 57 19.62 -29.48 9.03
N PRO A 58 19.73 -30.83 8.91
CA PRO A 58 18.57 -31.70 8.88
C PRO A 58 17.84 -31.69 10.22
N GLY A 59 18.58 -31.67 11.33
CA GLY A 59 18.01 -31.59 12.68
C GLY A 59 17.19 -30.30 12.88
N TYR A 60 17.69 -29.17 12.37
CA TYR A 60 16.96 -27.89 12.43
C TYR A 60 15.65 -27.94 11.61
N LEU A 61 15.70 -28.47 10.39
CA LEU A 61 14.52 -28.59 9.52
C LEU A 61 13.49 -29.57 10.08
N VAL A 62 13.92 -30.66 10.72
CA VAL A 62 13.03 -31.61 11.40
C VAL A 62 12.34 -30.93 12.59
N LYS A 63 13.10 -30.24 13.44
CA LYS A 63 12.55 -29.52 14.62
C LYS A 63 11.56 -28.42 14.23
N ARG A 64 11.77 -27.76 13.08
CA ARG A 64 10.93 -26.65 12.60
C ARG A 64 10.08 -27.00 11.38
N ARG A 65 9.86 -28.29 11.11
CA ARG A 65 9.15 -28.78 9.91
C ARG A 65 7.81 -28.07 9.70
N ASN A 66 7.01 -27.93 10.76
CA ASN A 66 5.69 -27.28 10.71
C ASN A 66 5.77 -25.80 10.34
N GLN A 67 6.85 -25.11 10.71
CA GLN A 67 7.09 -23.71 10.35
C GLN A 67 7.56 -23.58 8.90
N VAL A 68 8.48 -24.44 8.48
CA VAL A 68 9.07 -24.42 7.13
C VAL A 68 8.03 -24.80 6.06
N ILE A 69 7.23 -25.83 6.32
CA ILE A 69 6.21 -26.35 5.38
C ILE A 69 4.89 -25.57 5.49
N ARG A 70 4.76 -24.65 6.47
CA ARG A 70 3.56 -23.82 6.65
C ARG A 70 3.17 -23.19 5.32
N LYS A 71 1.88 -23.26 5.00
CA LYS A 71 1.28 -22.66 3.82
C LYS A 71 0.07 -21.85 4.27
N VAL A 72 0.05 -20.56 3.94
CA VAL A 72 -1.08 -19.67 4.26
C VAL A 72 -1.66 -19.14 2.96
N LYS A 73 -2.98 -19.25 2.80
CA LYS A 73 -3.70 -18.80 1.59
C LYS A 73 -3.77 -17.27 1.55
N PRO A 74 -3.44 -16.63 0.41
CA PRO A 74 -3.58 -15.19 0.26
C PRO A 74 -5.04 -14.76 0.36
N LYS A 75 -5.28 -13.64 1.04
CA LYS A 75 -6.51 -12.86 0.91
C LYS A 75 -6.32 -11.89 -0.24
N VAL A 76 -7.01 -12.14 -1.35
CA VAL A 76 -6.93 -11.31 -2.55
C VAL A 76 -8.12 -10.37 -2.59
N ARG A 77 -7.87 -9.08 -2.84
CA ARG A 77 -8.88 -8.05 -2.99
C ARG A 77 -8.60 -7.24 -4.24
N LEU A 78 -9.64 -6.96 -5.02
CA LEU A 78 -9.57 -6.13 -6.20
C LEU A 78 -10.57 -4.99 -6.07
N PHE A 79 -10.07 -3.77 -5.88
CA PHE A 79 -10.89 -2.59 -5.64
C PHE A 79 -10.50 -1.45 -6.57
N GLN A 80 -11.45 -0.57 -6.86
CA GLN A 80 -11.25 0.64 -7.65
C GLN A 80 -11.46 1.88 -6.78
N LYS A 81 -10.49 2.81 -6.78
CA LYS A 81 -10.56 4.12 -6.13
C LYS A 81 -10.32 5.21 -7.16
N GLY A 82 -11.37 5.96 -7.51
CA GLY A 82 -11.31 6.95 -8.58
C GLY A 82 -10.81 6.36 -9.90
N PHE A 83 -9.68 6.87 -10.38
CA PHE A 83 -8.99 6.45 -11.61
C PHE A 83 -7.94 5.35 -11.38
N ARG A 84 -7.97 4.66 -10.24
CA ARG A 84 -6.97 3.63 -9.90
C ARG A 84 -7.64 2.31 -9.52
N VAL A 85 -7.33 1.26 -10.27
CA VAL A 85 -7.66 -0.13 -9.94
C VAL A 85 -6.49 -0.72 -9.17
N SER A 86 -6.75 -1.42 -8.07
CA SER A 86 -5.71 -2.00 -7.23
C SER A 86 -6.04 -3.42 -6.86
N CYS A 87 -5.13 -4.35 -7.16
CA CYS A 87 -5.13 -5.68 -6.61
C CYS A 87 -4.17 -5.78 -5.43
N LEU A 88 -4.68 -6.25 -4.29
CA LEU A 88 -3.90 -6.52 -3.09
C LEU A 88 -4.03 -8.00 -2.75
N ALA A 89 -2.89 -8.70 -2.69
CA ALA A 89 -2.77 -9.99 -2.03
C ALA A 89 -2.08 -9.77 -0.67
N THR A 90 -2.66 -10.27 0.42
CA THR A 90 -2.08 -10.13 1.76
C THR A 90 -2.31 -11.38 2.60
N GLY A 91 -1.46 -11.59 3.61
CA GLY A 91 -1.60 -12.69 4.55
C GLY A 91 -1.15 -14.04 4.01
N PHE A 92 -0.25 -14.07 3.03
CA PHE A 92 0.24 -15.32 2.43
C PHE A 92 1.64 -15.70 2.88
N TYR A 93 1.92 -17.01 2.83
CA TYR A 93 3.24 -17.58 3.10
C TYR A 93 3.33 -18.94 2.39
N PRO A 94 4.45 -19.28 1.71
CA PRO A 94 5.73 -18.57 1.64
C PRO A 94 5.71 -17.30 0.78
N ARG A 95 6.85 -16.62 0.65
CA ARG A 95 6.97 -15.29 0.00
C ARG A 95 6.66 -15.26 -1.50
N HIS A 96 6.75 -16.39 -2.19
CA HIS A 96 6.69 -16.46 -3.65
C HIS A 96 5.23 -16.51 -4.13
N ILE A 97 4.75 -15.42 -4.73
CA ILE A 97 3.41 -15.28 -5.31
C ILE A 97 3.52 -14.68 -6.71
N ASN A 98 2.68 -15.15 -7.64
CA ASN A 98 2.49 -14.49 -8.92
C ASN A 98 1.14 -13.77 -8.90
N LEU A 99 1.18 -12.45 -8.80
CA LEU A 99 0.01 -11.58 -8.81
C LEU A 99 -0.10 -10.88 -10.18
N THR A 100 -1.21 -11.10 -10.87
CA THR A 100 -1.44 -10.57 -12.23
C THR A 100 -2.75 -9.80 -12.27
N LEU A 101 -2.70 -8.55 -12.73
CA LEU A 101 -3.90 -7.76 -13.02
C LEU A 101 -4.26 -7.95 -14.50
N LEU A 102 -5.50 -8.37 -14.75
CA LEU A 102 -6.05 -8.61 -16.07
C LEU A 102 -7.06 -7.51 -16.42
N ARG A 103 -7.00 -7.01 -17.67
CA ARG A 103 -7.98 -6.14 -18.31
C ARG A 103 -8.63 -6.94 -19.44
N ASP A 104 -9.93 -7.20 -19.34
CA ASP A 104 -10.69 -8.04 -20.29
C ASP A 104 -10.07 -9.42 -20.53
N GLY A 105 -9.48 -10.01 -19.49
CA GLY A 105 -8.81 -11.31 -19.54
C GLY A 105 -7.38 -11.28 -20.08
N GLN A 106 -6.89 -10.14 -20.57
CA GLN A 106 -5.50 -9.98 -20.98
C GLN A 106 -4.64 -9.40 -19.85
N PRO A 107 -3.42 -9.91 -19.61
CA PRO A 107 -2.47 -9.33 -18.67
C PRO A 107 -2.13 -7.88 -19.03
N VAL A 108 -2.25 -7.01 -18.04
CA VAL A 108 -1.77 -5.62 -18.17
C VAL A 108 -0.24 -5.64 -18.12
N SER A 109 0.38 -4.83 -18.95
CA SER A 109 1.82 -4.72 -19.07
C SER A 109 2.46 -4.22 -17.75
N ASP A 110 3.64 -4.75 -17.39
CA ASP A 110 4.28 -4.37 -16.11
C ASP A 110 4.72 -2.89 -16.09
N ASN A 111 4.86 -2.22 -17.24
CA ASN A 111 5.16 -0.79 -17.34
C ASN A 111 3.95 0.13 -17.08
N GLU A 112 2.72 -0.37 -17.26
CA GLU A 112 1.49 0.36 -16.88
C GLU A 112 1.12 0.14 -15.40
N VAL A 113 1.67 -0.91 -14.79
CA VAL A 113 1.36 -1.30 -13.41
C VAL A 113 2.35 -0.69 -12.44
N THR A 114 1.82 -0.03 -11.41
CA THR A 114 2.62 0.48 -10.28
C THR A 114 2.58 -0.47 -9.09
N GLY A 115 3.65 -0.48 -8.30
CA GLY A 115 3.83 -1.40 -7.17
C GLY A 115 4.45 -2.73 -7.61
N GLY A 116 3.99 -3.83 -7.03
CA GLY A 116 4.59 -5.15 -7.23
C GLY A 116 5.65 -5.52 -6.18
N ASP A 117 6.02 -4.57 -5.32
CA ASP A 117 6.93 -4.84 -4.21
C ASP A 117 6.31 -5.83 -3.22
N LEU A 118 7.16 -6.76 -2.76
CA LEU A 118 6.81 -7.69 -1.71
C LEU A 118 7.11 -7.05 -0.35
N LEU A 119 6.08 -6.85 0.45
CA LEU A 119 6.21 -6.28 1.79
C LEU A 119 5.91 -7.36 2.86
N PRO A 120 6.69 -7.43 3.94
CA PRO A 120 6.38 -8.31 5.06
C PRO A 120 5.23 -7.72 5.91
N ASN A 121 4.46 -8.61 6.52
CA ASN A 121 3.52 -8.30 7.59
C ASN A 121 4.19 -8.58 8.95
N GLY A 122 3.67 -7.99 10.03
CA GLY A 122 4.19 -8.19 11.39
C GLY A 122 3.96 -9.60 11.97
N ASP A 123 3.22 -10.46 11.28
CA ASP A 123 2.86 -11.82 11.71
C ASP A 123 3.65 -12.93 10.97
N GLY A 124 4.67 -12.55 10.20
CA GLY A 124 5.50 -13.46 9.41
C GLY A 124 4.88 -13.88 8.06
N THR A 125 3.76 -13.28 7.66
CA THR A 125 3.20 -13.40 6.31
C THR A 125 3.65 -12.25 5.42
N TYR A 126 3.28 -12.29 4.14
CA TYR A 126 3.64 -11.27 3.16
C TYR A 126 2.41 -10.64 2.52
N GLN A 127 2.64 -9.49 1.88
CA GLN A 127 1.67 -8.79 1.05
C GLN A 127 2.31 -8.23 -0.22
N MET A 128 1.52 -8.08 -1.26
CA MET A 128 1.91 -7.50 -2.54
C MET A 128 0.71 -6.75 -3.13
N ARG A 129 0.96 -5.54 -3.66
CA ARG A 129 -0.06 -4.73 -4.33
C ARG A 129 0.39 -4.34 -5.72
N LYS A 130 -0.47 -4.59 -6.72
CA LYS A 130 -0.34 -4.08 -8.08
C LYS A 130 -1.48 -3.12 -8.38
N SER A 131 -1.18 -1.96 -8.96
CA SER A 131 -2.18 -0.93 -9.26
C SER A 131 -2.06 -0.46 -10.71
N LEU A 132 -3.19 -0.11 -11.31
CA LEU A 132 -3.29 0.43 -12.66
C LEU A 132 -4.08 1.73 -12.63
N GLU A 133 -3.56 2.75 -13.30
CA GLU A 133 -4.31 3.98 -13.58
C GLU A 133 -5.16 3.79 -14.84
N ILE A 134 -6.42 4.20 -14.76
CA ILE A 134 -7.44 3.99 -15.79
C ILE A 134 -8.10 5.30 -16.15
N ARG A 135 -8.46 5.47 -17.42
CA ARG A 135 -9.13 6.70 -17.88
C ARG A 135 -10.61 6.71 -17.50
N ALA A 136 -11.24 7.88 -17.59
CA ALA A 136 -12.65 8.03 -17.23
C ALA A 136 -13.57 7.11 -18.05
N GLU A 137 -13.28 6.96 -19.34
CA GLU A 137 -14.05 6.18 -20.30
C GLU A 137 -13.91 4.67 -20.05
N GLU A 138 -12.84 4.25 -19.37
CA GLU A 138 -12.51 2.85 -19.11
C GLU A 138 -13.20 2.28 -17.86
N ARG A 139 -13.65 3.15 -16.94
CA ARG A 139 -14.18 2.77 -15.61
C ARG A 139 -15.33 1.76 -15.64
N GLU A 140 -16.17 1.86 -16.66
CA GLU A 140 -17.35 1.00 -16.85
C GLU A 140 -17.22 0.08 -18.06
N LYS A 141 -16.28 0.37 -18.96
CA LYS A 141 -16.09 -0.37 -20.21
C LYS A 141 -15.34 -1.70 -20.01
N HIS A 142 -14.32 -1.69 -19.17
CA HIS A 142 -13.42 -2.85 -19.01
C HIS A 142 -13.75 -3.68 -17.78
N LYS A 143 -13.58 -4.99 -17.92
CA LYS A 143 -13.67 -5.94 -16.81
C LYS A 143 -12.27 -6.22 -16.26
N TYR A 144 -12.04 -5.81 -15.02
CA TYR A 144 -10.80 -6.08 -14.32
C TYR A 144 -10.90 -7.35 -13.48
N THR A 145 -9.87 -8.19 -13.56
CA THR A 145 -9.73 -9.40 -12.76
C THR A 145 -8.33 -9.46 -12.17
N CYS A 146 -8.21 -9.86 -10.91
CA CYS A 146 -6.91 -10.12 -10.30
C CYS A 146 -6.71 -11.62 -10.14
N SER A 147 -5.64 -12.13 -10.74
CA SER A 147 -5.25 -13.53 -10.67
C SER A 147 -4.06 -13.70 -9.75
N ALA A 148 -4.19 -14.60 -8.77
CA ALA A 148 -3.11 -14.99 -7.87
C ALA A 148 -2.78 -16.47 -8.03
N LYS A 149 -1.51 -16.78 -8.28
CA LYS A 149 -0.95 -18.14 -8.17
C LYS A 149 0.02 -18.20 -6.99
N HIS A 150 -0.16 -19.18 -6.13
CA HIS A 150 0.63 -19.31 -4.91
C HIS A 150 0.66 -20.77 -4.44
N LEU A 151 1.77 -21.20 -3.81
CA LEU A 151 2.01 -22.60 -3.39
C LEU A 151 1.00 -23.16 -2.37
N SER A 152 0.22 -22.30 -1.71
CA SER A 152 -0.85 -22.69 -0.78
C SER A 152 -2.23 -22.81 -1.44
N LEU A 153 -2.34 -22.48 -2.73
CA LEU A 153 -3.56 -22.64 -3.50
C LEU A 153 -3.43 -23.87 -4.40
N ASP A 154 -4.48 -24.68 -4.48
CA ASP A 154 -4.51 -25.85 -5.36
C ASP A 154 -4.60 -25.44 -6.85
N ASN A 155 -5.24 -24.30 -7.10
CA ASN A 155 -5.41 -23.67 -8.40
C ASN A 155 -5.19 -22.15 -8.28
N LYS A 156 -5.21 -21.43 -9.40
CA LYS A 156 -5.23 -19.96 -9.36
C LYS A 156 -6.49 -19.44 -8.65
N LEU A 157 -6.37 -18.32 -7.96
CA LEU A 157 -7.48 -17.57 -7.38
C LEU A 157 -7.71 -16.31 -8.20
N ASP A 158 -8.86 -16.24 -8.89
CA ASP A 158 -9.26 -15.10 -9.70
C ASP A 158 -10.38 -14.32 -8.99
N VAL A 159 -10.16 -13.02 -8.74
CA VAL A 159 -11.13 -12.11 -8.13
C VAL A 159 -11.54 -11.07 -9.16
N ILE A 160 -12.83 -10.98 -9.45
CA ILE A 160 -13.39 -10.01 -10.39
C ILE A 160 -13.78 -8.75 -9.62
N LEU A 161 -13.61 -7.57 -10.25
CA LEU A 161 -14.04 -6.31 -9.67
C LEU A 161 -15.59 -6.25 -9.64
N ASP A 162 -16.18 -6.54 -8.50
CA ASP A 162 -17.63 -6.51 -8.31
C ASP A 162 -18.16 -5.08 -8.07
N ASN A 163 -19.40 -4.83 -8.52
CA ASN A 163 -20.07 -3.53 -8.39
C ASN A 163 -20.29 -3.08 -6.92
N VAL A 164 -20.25 -4.01 -5.95
CA VAL A 164 -20.43 -3.70 -4.53
C VAL A 164 -19.28 -2.85 -4.00
N GLU A 165 -18.02 -3.18 -4.33
CA GLU A 165 -16.87 -2.36 -3.93
C GLU A 165 -16.83 -1.02 -4.71
N LYS A 166 -17.34 -0.97 -5.96
CA LYS A 166 -17.53 0.29 -6.71
C LYS A 166 -18.51 1.24 -5.99
N LYS A 167 -19.66 0.73 -5.52
CA LYS A 167 -20.72 1.52 -4.87
C LYS A 167 -20.28 2.11 -3.52
N THR A 168 -19.54 1.37 -2.70
CA THR A 168 -19.05 1.86 -1.41
C THR A 168 -18.19 3.12 -1.57
N TYR A 169 -17.46 3.27 -2.68
CA TYR A 169 -16.65 4.47 -2.95
C TYR A 169 -17.40 5.60 -3.66
N ASN A 170 -18.32 5.33 -4.60
CA ASN A 170 -19.19 6.40 -5.13
C ASN A 170 -20.01 7.07 -3.99
N LYS A 171 -20.16 6.40 -2.84
CA LYS A 171 -20.76 6.97 -1.63
C LYS A 171 -19.87 7.98 -0.91
N PHE A 172 -18.56 7.92 -1.15
CA PHE A 172 -17.56 8.92 -0.75
C PHE A 172 -17.24 9.81 -1.96
N ASP A 173 -18.29 10.29 -2.65
CA ASP A 173 -18.20 11.65 -3.15
C ASP A 173 -17.71 12.50 -1.95
N PRO A 174 -16.67 13.34 -2.10
CA PRO A 174 -16.48 14.43 -1.17
C PRO A 174 -17.75 15.27 -1.30
N GLY A 175 -18.75 14.90 -0.51
CA GLY A 175 -20.14 15.26 -0.73
C GLY A 175 -20.15 16.74 -0.97
N GLU A 176 -20.51 17.11 -2.19
CA GLU A 176 -20.65 18.47 -2.66
C GLU A 176 -21.08 19.34 -1.47
N PRO A 177 -20.15 20.06 -0.82
CA PRO A 177 -20.44 20.62 0.50
C PRO A 177 -21.62 21.59 0.42
N TYR A 178 -21.82 22.15 -0.77
CA TYR A 178 -22.96 22.97 -1.14
C TYR A 178 -24.33 22.26 -1.00
N LYS A 179 -24.49 20.95 -1.18
CA LYS A 179 -25.81 20.29 -1.03
C LYS A 179 -26.32 20.32 0.41
N SER A 180 -25.42 20.27 1.39
CA SER A 180 -25.78 20.44 2.80
C SER A 180 -25.73 21.90 3.26
N VAL A 181 -24.90 22.74 2.64
CA VAL A 181 -24.73 24.15 3.01
C VAL A 181 -25.81 25.06 2.41
N ILE A 182 -26.30 24.80 1.19
CA ILE A 182 -27.36 25.61 0.56
C ILE A 182 -28.63 25.68 1.41
N PRO A 183 -29.23 24.56 1.88
CA PRO A 183 -30.45 24.65 2.67
C PRO A 183 -30.23 25.35 4.02
N SER A 184 -29.06 25.20 4.66
CA SER A 184 -28.77 25.89 5.92
C SER A 184 -28.59 27.40 5.73
N VAL A 185 -27.91 27.82 4.66
CA VAL A 185 -27.75 29.24 4.31
C VAL A 185 -29.09 29.89 3.98
N LEU A 186 -29.97 29.20 3.25
CA LEU A 186 -31.31 29.70 2.92
C LEU A 186 -32.20 29.87 4.17
N ILE A 187 -32.14 28.94 5.12
CA ILE A 187 -32.87 29.03 6.39
C ILE A 187 -32.39 30.24 7.21
N VAL A 188 -31.07 30.42 7.33
CA VAL A 188 -30.50 31.56 8.06
C VAL A 188 -30.90 32.88 7.41
N LEU A 189 -30.86 32.97 6.07
CA LEU A 189 -31.27 34.17 5.35
C LEU A 189 -32.75 34.50 5.59
N ALA A 190 -33.64 33.50 5.57
CA ALA A 190 -35.06 33.68 5.84
C ALA A 190 -35.32 34.19 7.27
N LEU A 191 -34.63 33.63 8.27
CA LEU A 191 -34.76 34.07 9.67
C LEU A 191 -34.32 35.53 9.85
N VAL A 192 -33.23 35.94 9.20
CA VAL A 192 -32.75 37.33 9.23
C VAL A 192 -33.80 38.28 8.64
N LEU A 193 -34.44 37.92 7.53
CA LEU A 193 -35.49 38.74 6.92
C LEU A 193 -36.72 38.89 7.83
N VAL A 194 -37.13 37.82 8.53
CA VAL A 194 -38.23 37.87 9.51
C VAL A 194 -37.89 38.78 10.70
N LEU A 195 -36.65 38.72 11.19
CA LEU A 195 -36.21 39.60 12.28
C LEU A 195 -36.16 41.07 11.85
N VAL A 196 -35.64 41.37 10.66
CA VAL A 196 -35.59 42.74 10.13
C VAL A 196 -37.00 43.31 9.94
N THR A 197 -37.92 42.54 9.36
CA THR A 197 -39.31 42.99 9.19
C THR A 197 -40.01 43.20 10.54
N GLY A 198 -39.80 42.30 11.51
CA GLY A 198 -40.28 42.47 12.88
C GLY A 198 -39.77 43.73 13.58
N VAL A 199 -38.47 44.05 13.42
CA VAL A 199 -37.86 45.28 13.97
C VAL A 199 -38.41 46.54 13.29
N VAL A 200 -38.60 46.51 11.96
CA VAL A 200 -39.17 47.65 11.22
C VAL A 200 -40.62 47.92 11.66
N ILE A 201 -41.45 46.87 11.78
CA ILE A 201 -42.83 46.99 12.27
C ILE A 201 -42.86 47.51 13.71
N TYR A 202 -41.98 46.99 14.58
CA TYR A 202 -41.87 47.46 15.96
C TYR A 202 -41.49 48.94 16.03
N LYS A 203 -40.50 49.39 15.26
CA LYS A 203 -40.11 50.81 15.18
C LYS A 203 -41.24 51.69 14.62
N HIS A 204 -42.02 51.21 13.66
CA HIS A 204 -43.17 51.96 13.13
C HIS A 204 -44.29 52.10 14.16
N LYS A 205 -44.58 51.04 14.93
CA LYS A 205 -45.62 51.07 15.97
C LYS A 205 -45.24 51.88 17.20
N LYS A 206 -43.93 52.03 17.47
CA LYS A 206 -43.41 52.80 18.62
C LYS A 206 -43.05 54.25 18.31
N ARG A 207 -43.36 54.80 17.13
CA ARG A 207 -43.28 56.26 16.91
C ARG A 207 -44.19 56.94 17.95
N PRO A 208 -43.64 57.62 18.97
CA PRO A 208 -44.44 58.28 19.98
C PRO A 208 -45.23 59.39 19.29
N ALA A 209 -46.55 59.41 19.50
CA ALA A 209 -47.36 60.57 19.26
C ALA A 209 -46.81 61.70 20.16
N GLY A 210 -46.01 62.59 19.58
CA GLY A 210 -45.34 63.64 20.32
C GLY A 210 -44.93 64.75 19.37
N GLY A 211 -45.67 65.86 19.44
CA GLY A 211 -45.30 67.09 18.75
C GLY A 211 -46.51 67.84 18.22
N ASN A 212 -47.29 68.41 19.13
CA ASN A 212 -48.14 69.57 18.83
C ASN A 212 -47.26 70.64 18.17
N LEU A 213 -47.65 71.12 17.00
CA LEU A 213 -47.19 72.40 16.50
C LEU A 213 -48.39 73.34 16.53
N GLU A 214 -48.28 74.30 17.45
CA GLU A 214 -49.05 75.54 17.49
C GLU A 214 -49.15 76.14 16.10
N ASP A 215 -50.37 76.48 15.65
CA ASP A 215 -50.57 77.77 15.00
C ASP A 215 -52.05 78.14 14.79
N LYS A 216 -52.29 79.44 14.94
CA LYS A 216 -53.43 80.27 14.53
C LYS A 216 -54.69 80.38 15.42
N LYS A 217 -54.59 81.45 16.24
CA LYS A 217 -55.48 82.63 16.35
C LYS A 217 -56.58 82.62 17.40
#